data_AF-A0A223RYX5-F1
#
_entry.id   AF-A0A223RYX5-F1
#
_cell.length_a   1.000
_cell.length_b   1.000
_cell.length_c   1.000
_cell.angle_alpha   90.00
_cell.angle_beta   90.00
_cell.angle_gamma   90.00
#
_symmetry.space_group_name_H-M   'P 1'
#
loop_
_entity.id
_entity.type
_entity.pdbx_description
1 polymer ?
#
loop_
_entity_poly.entity_id
_entity_poly.type
_entity_poly.pdbx_seq_one_letter_code
_entity_poly.pdbx_strand_id
1 'polypeptide(L)'
;MRERIFRNGIVRWRASTVGRRRYRPHHATAAQPPRYPSEDRTIRQRLSGADLQREQRGSRTSPRAGRKQVRTCARAETGTQAGTMSSLEELGEQLASVLAKLAESRTALTQARHRLGESGQALVAIVDEHTHPDLSDGIPTYREAWSTTSATSKTLVSVDKAIRAYMTSIGAPGAEAVAPPDDEASPPMVVTPSSENTAQADQSQESIPEFGSSEWAIDVGTTLPTYITSGHVFDDAGAELELDGAIRQSGPCESSLQIDQHLRSGVFSHHDPRGKLAVSEHVETKLAWYMSQHGISHMHVVINNAPCRGLFNCRRAVAAILKEGASLTVWSAQAGVRYELKGARNGDQRTRS
;
A
#
# COMPACT_ATOMS: atom_id res chain seq x y z
N MET A 1 -2.38 43.15 11.12
CA MET A 1 -3.20 44.07 10.28
C MET A 1 -2.27 45.01 9.53
N ARG A 2 -2.31 45.03 8.20
CA ARG A 2 -1.55 45.96 7.35
C ARG A 2 -2.56 46.87 6.66
N GLU A 3 -2.44 48.17 6.85
CA GLU A 3 -3.33 49.16 6.26
C GLU A 3 -2.64 49.82 5.05
N ARG A 4 -3.36 49.89 3.92
CA ARG A 4 -2.90 50.50 2.66
C ARG A 4 -3.45 51.91 2.58
N ILE A 5 -2.59 52.92 2.54
CA ILE A 5 -2.99 54.31 2.26
C ILE A 5 -2.30 54.76 0.97
N PHE A 6 -3.11 55.14 -0.02
CA PHE A 6 -2.67 55.68 -1.31
C PHE A 6 -2.75 57.21 -1.30
N ARG A 7 -1.61 57.89 -1.46
CA ARG A 7 -1.54 59.30 -1.92
C ARG A 7 -0.30 59.50 -2.79
N ASN A 8 -0.49 60.07 -3.97
CA ASN A 8 0.52 60.53 -4.92
C ASN A 8 1.55 59.49 -5.43
N GLY A 9 1.08 58.33 -5.90
CA GLY A 9 1.83 57.48 -6.86
C GLY A 9 3.14 56.84 -6.38
N ILE A 10 3.57 57.03 -5.14
CA ILE A 10 4.80 56.44 -4.59
C ILE A 10 4.45 55.50 -3.43
N VAL A 11 4.72 54.21 -3.63
CA VAL A 11 4.52 53.18 -2.60
C VAL A 11 5.69 53.23 -1.62
N ARG A 12 5.45 53.77 -0.42
CA ARG A 12 6.40 53.70 0.71
C ARG A 12 5.91 52.72 1.77
N TRP A 13 6.72 51.70 2.03
CA TRP A 13 6.50 50.77 3.13
C TRP A 13 7.01 51.39 4.44
N ARG A 14 6.12 51.66 5.40
CA ARG A 14 6.51 51.95 6.79
C ARG A 14 6.54 50.65 7.59
N ALA A 15 7.70 50.31 8.15
CA ALA A 15 7.80 49.27 9.16
C ALA A 15 7.12 49.76 10.45
N SER A 16 6.08 49.06 10.88
CA SER A 16 5.41 49.33 12.15
C SER A 16 6.21 48.67 13.27
N THR A 17 6.85 49.47 14.12
CA THR A 17 7.50 49.00 15.35
C THR A 17 6.43 48.61 16.36
N VAL A 18 6.14 47.33 16.42
CA VAL A 18 5.31 46.74 17.48
C VAL A 18 6.07 46.82 18.80
N GLY A 19 5.51 47.57 19.75
CA GLY A 19 6.06 47.72 21.10
C GLY A 19 6.16 46.37 21.82
N ARG A 20 7.35 46.06 22.33
CA ARG A 20 7.59 44.92 23.22
C ARG A 20 6.80 45.12 24.52
N ARG A 21 5.66 44.44 24.67
CA ARG A 21 5.04 44.21 25.98
C ARG A 21 5.94 43.25 26.76
N ARG A 22 6.46 43.71 27.90
CA ARG A 22 7.16 42.87 28.87
C ARG A 22 6.16 41.88 29.47
N TYR A 23 6.37 40.59 29.21
CA TYR A 23 5.66 39.51 29.87
C TYR A 23 6.28 39.32 31.26
N ARG A 24 5.50 39.56 32.33
CA ARG A 24 5.84 39.15 33.70
C ARG A 24 5.44 37.68 33.86
N PRO A 25 6.35 36.76 34.23
CA PRO A 25 5.95 35.41 34.55
C PRO A 25 5.27 35.40 35.93
N HIS A 26 4.01 34.96 35.97
CA HIS A 26 3.38 34.55 37.22
C HIS A 26 3.99 33.21 37.64
N HIS A 27 4.54 33.17 38.86
CA HIS A 27 4.97 31.94 39.51
C HIS A 27 3.76 31.01 39.69
N ALA A 28 3.74 29.91 38.94
CA ALA A 28 2.83 28.81 39.17
C ALA A 28 3.38 27.94 40.30
N THR A 29 2.60 27.86 41.38
CA THR A 29 2.84 27.01 42.55
C THR A 29 2.86 25.55 42.12
N ALA A 30 3.92 24.83 42.53
CA ALA A 30 4.12 23.41 42.23
C ALA A 30 3.03 22.56 42.89
N ALA A 31 2.16 21.95 42.07
CA ALA A 31 1.31 20.85 42.51
C ALA A 31 2.16 19.57 42.61
N GLN A 32 2.12 18.92 43.78
CA GLN A 32 2.75 17.61 44.00
C GLN A 32 2.06 16.54 43.13
N PRO A 33 2.82 15.65 42.47
CA PRO A 33 2.22 14.51 41.76
C PRO A 33 1.63 13.49 42.76
N PRO A 34 0.52 12.82 42.40
CA PRO A 34 -0.05 11.76 43.24
C PRO A 34 0.93 10.59 43.35
N ARG A 35 1.09 10.09 44.59
CA ARG A 35 1.81 8.85 44.88
C ARG A 35 1.00 7.67 44.35
N TYR A 36 1.53 6.96 43.35
CA TYR A 36 1.02 5.64 42.98
C TYR A 36 1.54 4.58 43.97
N PRO A 37 0.70 3.62 44.40
CA PRO A 37 1.15 2.49 45.19
C PRO A 37 1.98 1.55 44.31
N SER A 38 3.11 1.10 44.85
CA SER A 38 3.98 0.09 44.28
C SER A 38 3.27 -1.27 44.28
N GLU A 39 2.88 -1.74 43.10
CA GLU A 39 2.48 -3.14 42.94
C GLU A 39 3.69 -4.06 42.80
N ASP A 40 3.46 -5.22 43.38
CA ASP A 40 4.40 -6.13 43.99
C ASP A 40 5.06 -7.06 42.96
N ARG A 41 6.36 -7.29 43.14
CA ARG A 41 7.16 -8.20 42.32
C ARG A 41 7.08 -9.60 42.92
N THR A 42 6.12 -10.37 42.46
CA THR A 42 6.10 -11.83 42.60
C THR A 42 5.20 -12.33 41.48
N ILE A 43 5.72 -12.91 40.41
CA ILE A 43 5.82 -14.36 40.27
C ILE A 43 6.84 -14.69 39.18
N ARG A 44 7.90 -15.37 39.58
CA ARG A 44 8.74 -16.22 38.73
C ARG A 44 8.39 -17.67 39.09
N GLN A 45 8.34 -18.52 38.08
CA GLN A 45 8.45 -20.00 38.08
C GLN A 45 7.18 -20.82 37.78
N ARG A 46 7.43 -21.83 36.92
CA ARG A 46 6.57 -22.95 36.45
C ARG A 46 5.66 -22.51 35.30
N LEU A 47 5.79 -23.05 34.09
CA LEU A 47 5.81 -24.48 33.75
C LEU A 47 6.70 -24.78 32.53
N SER A 48 7.58 -25.75 32.72
CA SER A 48 8.24 -26.56 31.69
C SER A 48 7.28 -27.63 31.15
N GLY A 49 7.52 -28.05 29.91
CA GLY A 49 6.68 -28.90 29.07
C GLY A 49 6.09 -30.18 29.64
N ALA A 50 4.96 -30.58 29.05
CA ALA A 50 4.56 -31.95 28.72
C ALA A 50 3.38 -31.89 27.74
N ASP A 51 3.20 -32.95 26.96
CA ASP A 51 1.97 -33.34 26.24
C ASP A 51 1.82 -32.94 24.76
N LEU A 52 2.80 -33.40 23.97
CA LEU A 52 2.52 -34.04 22.68
C LEU A 52 2.09 -35.49 22.96
N GLN A 53 0.80 -35.80 22.77
CA GLN A 53 0.27 -37.03 22.15
C GLN A 53 -1.22 -37.18 22.50
N ARG A 54 -1.96 -37.73 21.52
CA ARG A 54 -3.24 -38.46 21.66
C ARG A 54 -4.49 -37.65 21.33
N GLU A 55 -4.84 -37.64 20.05
CA GLU A 55 -6.22 -37.84 19.62
C GLU A 55 -6.28 -38.29 18.13
N GLN A 56 -5.96 -39.57 17.92
CA GLN A 56 -6.41 -40.34 16.75
C GLN A 56 -7.06 -41.63 17.27
N ARG A 57 -8.39 -41.69 17.19
CA ARG A 57 -9.32 -42.84 17.28
C ARG A 57 -10.69 -42.21 17.53
N GLY A 58 -11.75 -42.41 16.77
CA GLY A 58 -12.07 -43.39 15.75
C GLY A 58 -13.57 -43.63 15.89
N SER A 59 -14.36 -43.44 14.83
CA SER A 59 -15.77 -43.82 14.82
C SER A 59 -16.11 -44.51 13.50
N ARG A 60 -15.95 -45.83 13.53
CA ARG A 60 -16.59 -46.77 12.61
C ARG A 60 -18.02 -47.02 13.11
N THR A 61 -19.02 -46.70 12.31
CA THR A 61 -20.28 -47.47 12.27
C THR A 61 -20.80 -47.51 10.83
N SER A 62 -20.87 -48.75 10.33
CA SER A 62 -21.69 -49.26 9.22
C SER A 62 -22.52 -50.40 9.86
N PRO A 63 -23.58 -51.01 9.28
CA PRO A 63 -24.15 -50.89 7.92
C PRO A 63 -25.70 -50.83 7.86
N ARG A 64 -26.29 -50.54 6.69
CA ARG A 64 -27.56 -51.19 6.31
C ARG A 64 -27.77 -51.31 4.81
N ALA A 65 -28.18 -52.52 4.44
CA ALA A 65 -28.35 -53.05 3.11
C ALA A 65 -29.59 -52.49 2.37
N GLY A 66 -29.45 -52.34 1.05
CA GLY A 66 -30.54 -52.16 0.09
C GLY A 66 -30.15 -52.83 -1.23
N ARG A 67 -31.09 -53.56 -1.83
CA ARG A 67 -30.89 -54.73 -2.69
C ARG A 67 -31.39 -54.43 -4.10
N LYS A 68 -30.64 -54.92 -5.11
CA LYS A 68 -31.05 -55.30 -6.49
C LYS A 68 -31.75 -54.25 -7.37
N GLN A 69 -31.18 -54.01 -8.56
CA GLN A 69 -31.75 -54.57 -9.80
C GLN A 69 -30.72 -54.59 -10.93
N VAL A 70 -30.60 -55.77 -11.55
CA VAL A 70 -29.86 -56.06 -12.77
C VAL A 70 -30.81 -55.80 -13.93
N ARG A 71 -30.39 -54.99 -14.91
CA ARG A 71 -30.94 -55.01 -16.27
C ARG A 71 -29.79 -54.85 -17.26
N THR A 72 -29.40 -55.97 -17.84
CA THR A 72 -28.65 -56.05 -19.09
C THR A 72 -29.63 -55.87 -20.26
N CYS A 73 -29.37 -54.91 -21.13
CA CYS A 73 -29.81 -54.93 -22.52
C CYS A 73 -28.64 -54.45 -23.39
N ALA A 74 -28.10 -55.37 -24.18
CA ALA A 74 -27.18 -55.08 -25.26
C ALA A 74 -27.96 -54.41 -26.40
N ARG A 75 -27.35 -53.39 -27.02
CA ARG A 75 -27.66 -52.98 -28.38
C ARG A 75 -26.40 -52.40 -29.02
N ALA A 76 -25.98 -53.05 -30.08
CA ALA A 76 -24.90 -52.61 -30.95
C ALA A 76 -25.42 -51.48 -31.85
N GLU A 77 -24.79 -50.31 -31.78
CA GLU A 77 -24.89 -49.30 -32.84
C GLU A 77 -23.49 -48.74 -33.11
N THR A 78 -23.00 -49.09 -34.30
CA THR A 78 -21.83 -48.56 -34.96
C THR A 78 -22.07 -47.12 -35.42
N GLY A 79 -21.10 -46.24 -35.17
CA GLY A 79 -20.85 -45.06 -36.01
C GLY A 79 -21.36 -43.73 -35.45
N THR A 80 -20.45 -42.93 -34.89
CA THR A 80 -20.04 -41.62 -35.42
C THR A 80 -18.94 -41.10 -34.50
N GLN A 81 -17.70 -41.10 -34.99
CA GLN A 81 -16.51 -40.67 -34.27
C GLN A 81 -16.40 -39.14 -34.40
N ALA A 82 -17.29 -38.42 -33.72
CA ALA A 82 -17.27 -36.97 -33.54
C ALA A 82 -17.69 -36.70 -32.09
N GLY A 83 -16.73 -36.49 -31.17
CA GLY A 83 -17.11 -36.23 -29.77
C GLY A 83 -16.02 -36.32 -28.70
N THR A 84 -14.73 -36.42 -29.04
CA THR A 84 -13.66 -36.48 -28.02
C THR A 84 -12.97 -35.15 -27.74
N MET A 85 -13.39 -34.04 -28.36
CA MET A 85 -12.91 -32.69 -27.98
C MET A 85 -13.66 -32.10 -26.76
N SER A 86 -14.70 -32.79 -26.26
CA SER A 86 -15.71 -32.20 -25.38
C SER A 86 -15.29 -31.93 -23.92
N SER A 87 -14.30 -32.63 -23.33
CA SER A 87 -14.03 -32.50 -21.88
C SER A 87 -13.03 -31.40 -21.53
N LEU A 88 -12.04 -31.14 -22.39
CA LEU A 88 -11.04 -30.11 -22.16
C LEU A 88 -11.60 -28.72 -22.46
N GLU A 89 -12.42 -28.61 -23.50
CA GLU A 89 -13.18 -27.40 -23.85
C GLU A 89 -14.13 -27.01 -22.71
N GLU A 90 -14.90 -27.98 -22.18
CA GLU A 90 -15.81 -27.75 -21.05
C GLU A 90 -15.06 -27.27 -19.80
N LEU A 91 -13.89 -27.85 -19.50
CA LEU A 91 -13.05 -27.38 -18.39
C LEU A 91 -12.55 -25.94 -18.64
N GLY A 92 -12.15 -25.62 -19.88
CA GLY A 92 -11.73 -24.28 -20.28
C GLY A 92 -12.84 -23.25 -20.07
N GLU A 93 -14.06 -23.56 -20.49
CA GLU A 93 -15.25 -22.71 -20.29
C GLU A 93 -15.58 -22.52 -18.80
N GLN A 94 -15.51 -23.58 -18.00
CA GLN A 94 -15.72 -23.50 -16.54
C GLN A 94 -14.68 -22.61 -15.86
N LEU A 95 -13.39 -22.74 -16.23
CA LEU A 95 -12.32 -21.89 -15.70
C LEU A 95 -12.50 -20.43 -16.12
N ALA A 96 -12.89 -20.16 -17.36
CA ALA A 96 -13.20 -18.81 -17.83
C ALA A 96 -14.36 -18.18 -17.04
N SER A 97 -15.41 -18.96 -16.75
CA SER A 97 -16.53 -18.53 -15.89
C SER A 97 -16.07 -18.19 -14.47
N VAL A 98 -15.18 -19.01 -13.88
CA VAL A 98 -14.58 -18.72 -12.56
C VAL A 98 -13.76 -17.43 -12.58
N LEU A 99 -12.96 -17.19 -13.62
CA LEU A 99 -12.20 -15.95 -13.77
C LEU A 99 -13.12 -14.73 -13.88
N ALA A 100 -14.23 -14.82 -14.61
CA ALA A 100 -15.22 -13.76 -14.68
C ALA A 100 -15.83 -13.46 -13.29
N LYS A 101 -16.18 -14.49 -12.52
CA LYS A 101 -16.69 -14.33 -11.15
C LYS A 101 -15.66 -13.79 -10.17
N LEU A 102 -14.39 -14.14 -10.34
CA LEU A 102 -13.28 -13.54 -9.58
C LEU A 102 -13.14 -12.05 -9.90
N ALA A 103 -13.26 -11.65 -11.17
CA ALA A 103 -13.23 -10.25 -11.57
C ALA A 103 -14.39 -9.45 -10.94
N GLU A 104 -15.63 -9.97 -11.02
CA GLU A 104 -16.80 -9.37 -10.32
C GLU A 104 -16.54 -9.22 -8.81
N SER A 105 -15.99 -10.25 -8.18
CA SER A 105 -15.68 -10.26 -6.74
C SER A 105 -14.62 -9.22 -6.37
N ARG A 106 -13.58 -9.05 -7.20
CA ARG A 106 -12.54 -8.02 -7.01
C ARG A 106 -13.14 -6.61 -7.12
N THR A 107 -14.03 -6.38 -8.08
CA THR A 107 -14.74 -5.10 -8.23
C THR A 107 -15.59 -4.81 -7.00
N ALA A 108 -16.39 -5.78 -6.53
CA ALA A 108 -17.22 -5.63 -5.34
C ALA A 108 -16.38 -5.36 -4.07
N LEU A 109 -15.25 -6.05 -3.91
CA LEU A 109 -14.35 -5.86 -2.78
C LEU A 109 -13.67 -4.48 -2.81
N THR A 110 -13.32 -4.00 -4.00
CA THR A 110 -12.77 -2.64 -4.20
C THR A 110 -13.79 -1.58 -3.77
N GLN A 111 -15.05 -1.74 -4.18
CA GLN A 111 -16.14 -0.86 -3.74
C GLN A 111 -16.37 -0.93 -2.22
N ALA A 112 -16.34 -2.13 -1.63
CA ALA A 112 -16.49 -2.30 -0.18
C ALA A 112 -15.36 -1.59 0.59
N ARG A 113 -14.11 -1.71 0.11
CA ARG A 113 -12.96 -0.99 0.69
C ARG A 113 -13.12 0.51 0.57
N HIS A 114 -13.57 1.02 -0.58
CA HIS A 114 -13.81 2.44 -0.75
C HIS A 114 -14.82 2.97 0.27
N ARG A 115 -15.98 2.30 0.42
CA ARG A 115 -17.01 2.66 1.40
C ARG A 115 -16.54 2.57 2.85
N LEU A 116 -15.72 1.55 3.17
CA LEU A 116 -15.06 1.47 4.47
C LEU A 116 -14.19 2.72 4.66
N GLY A 117 -13.30 3.03 3.71
CA GLY A 117 -12.42 4.20 3.76
C GLY A 117 -13.17 5.51 4.03
N GLU A 118 -14.25 5.77 3.31
CA GLU A 118 -15.12 6.93 3.53
C GLU A 118 -15.74 6.94 4.94
N SER A 119 -16.25 5.79 5.38
CA SER A 119 -16.85 5.65 6.72
C SER A 119 -15.82 5.85 7.83
N GLY A 120 -14.59 5.36 7.65
CA GLY A 120 -13.49 5.56 8.58
C GLY A 120 -13.09 7.03 8.70
N GLN A 121 -13.07 7.75 7.59
CA GLN A 121 -12.81 9.21 7.59
C GLN A 121 -13.91 9.97 8.33
N ALA A 122 -15.17 9.63 8.08
CA ALA A 122 -16.30 10.22 8.80
C ALA A 122 -16.22 9.94 10.31
N LEU A 123 -15.86 8.70 10.70
CA LEU A 123 -15.68 8.33 12.09
C LEU A 123 -14.57 9.16 12.76
N VAL A 124 -13.41 9.29 12.11
CA VAL A 124 -12.27 10.09 12.62
C VAL A 124 -12.64 11.57 12.75
N ALA A 125 -13.47 12.12 11.85
CA ALA A 125 -13.91 13.51 11.92
C ALA A 125 -14.88 13.79 13.08
N ILE A 126 -15.63 12.77 13.53
CA ILE A 126 -16.65 12.89 14.59
C ILE A 126 -16.08 12.54 15.96
N VAL A 127 -15.12 11.61 16.02
CA VAL A 127 -14.48 11.19 17.27
C VAL A 127 -13.46 12.24 17.70
N ASP A 128 -13.94 13.27 18.40
CA ASP A 128 -13.09 14.04 19.32
C ASP A 128 -12.86 13.21 20.60
N GLU A 129 -11.69 13.33 21.21
CA GLU A 129 -11.17 12.46 22.29
C GLU A 129 -12.09 12.46 23.54
N HIS A 130 -13.05 13.38 23.61
CA HIS A 130 -13.88 13.63 24.80
C HIS A 130 -15.39 13.37 24.59
N THR A 131 -15.86 13.07 23.37
CA THR A 131 -17.30 13.22 23.08
C THR A 131 -18.10 11.92 23.10
N HIS A 132 -17.53 10.76 22.75
CA HIS A 132 -18.31 9.51 22.65
C HIS A 132 -17.49 8.22 22.88
N PRO A 133 -17.50 7.64 24.10
CA PRO A 133 -16.81 6.38 24.38
C PRO A 133 -17.34 5.20 23.55
N ASP A 134 -18.63 5.21 23.20
CA ASP A 134 -19.23 4.16 22.37
C ASP A 134 -18.68 4.15 20.94
N LEU A 135 -18.21 5.30 20.42
CA LEU A 135 -17.59 5.37 19.09
C LEU A 135 -16.16 4.87 19.10
N SER A 136 -15.43 4.99 20.21
CA SER A 136 -14.08 4.42 20.33
C SER A 136 -14.09 2.88 20.26
N ASP A 137 -15.16 2.24 20.75
CA ASP A 137 -15.32 0.77 20.67
C ASP A 137 -15.54 0.28 19.22
N GLY A 138 -15.98 1.17 18.32
CA GLY A 138 -16.13 0.85 16.89
C GLY A 138 -14.82 0.86 16.09
N ILE A 139 -13.77 1.54 16.57
CA ILE A 139 -12.49 1.69 15.87
C ILE A 139 -11.78 0.34 15.65
N PRO A 140 -11.68 -0.56 16.66
CA PRO A 140 -11.11 -1.89 16.46
C PRO A 140 -11.86 -2.71 15.39
N THR A 141 -13.19 -2.73 15.44
CA THR A 141 -14.04 -3.45 14.48
C THR A 141 -13.84 -2.93 13.06
N TYR A 142 -13.77 -1.60 12.90
CA TYR A 142 -13.47 -0.98 11.62
C TYR A 142 -12.10 -1.40 11.08
N ARG A 143 -11.06 -1.40 11.94
CA ARG A 143 -9.71 -1.83 11.58
C ARG A 143 -9.68 -3.30 11.17
N GLU A 144 -10.41 -4.15 11.88
CA GLU A 144 -10.54 -5.58 11.56
C GLU A 144 -11.22 -5.80 10.20
N ALA A 145 -12.31 -5.09 9.92
CA ALA A 145 -12.99 -5.14 8.63
C ALA A 145 -12.07 -4.69 7.47
N TRP A 146 -11.31 -3.61 7.68
CA TRP A 146 -10.31 -3.14 6.71
C TRP A 146 -9.19 -4.15 6.48
N SER A 147 -8.67 -4.76 7.55
CA SER A 147 -7.64 -5.79 7.47
C SER A 147 -8.15 -7.03 6.71
N THR A 148 -9.36 -7.48 7.04
CA THR A 148 -9.99 -8.67 6.44
C THR A 148 -10.24 -8.46 4.94
N THR A 149 -10.82 -7.32 4.55
CA THR A 149 -11.02 -6.99 3.13
C THR A 149 -9.69 -6.88 2.37
N SER A 150 -8.63 -6.40 3.03
CA SER A 150 -7.28 -6.37 2.46
C SER A 150 -6.70 -7.76 2.24
N ALA A 151 -6.79 -8.64 3.23
CA ALA A 151 -6.33 -10.02 3.13
C ALA A 151 -7.09 -10.79 2.04
N THR A 152 -8.41 -10.68 1.99
CA THR A 152 -9.25 -11.31 0.96
C THR A 152 -8.87 -10.84 -0.44
N SER A 153 -8.59 -9.54 -0.61
CA SER A 153 -8.17 -8.99 -1.91
C SER A 153 -6.88 -9.63 -2.41
N LYS A 154 -5.89 -9.81 -1.54
CA LYS A 154 -4.63 -10.50 -1.87
C LYS A 154 -4.87 -11.96 -2.26
N THR A 155 -5.72 -12.66 -1.52
CA THR A 155 -6.08 -14.05 -1.83
C THR A 155 -6.72 -14.16 -3.22
N LEU A 156 -7.65 -13.26 -3.57
CA LEU A 156 -8.31 -13.26 -4.88
C LEU A 156 -7.31 -13.02 -6.03
N VAL A 157 -6.34 -12.11 -5.86
CA VAL A 157 -5.28 -11.89 -6.85
C VAL A 157 -4.41 -13.14 -7.02
N SER A 158 -4.04 -13.80 -5.92
CA SER A 158 -3.26 -15.04 -5.97
C SER A 158 -4.01 -16.17 -6.67
N VAL A 159 -5.32 -16.30 -6.45
CA VAL A 159 -6.16 -17.31 -7.09
C VAL A 159 -6.32 -17.04 -8.59
N ASP A 160 -6.59 -15.79 -9.00
CA ASP A 160 -6.66 -15.40 -10.42
C ASP A 160 -5.35 -15.75 -11.14
N LYS A 161 -4.19 -15.42 -10.54
CA LYS A 161 -2.87 -15.77 -11.09
C LYS A 161 -2.68 -17.28 -11.22
N ALA A 162 -3.06 -18.06 -10.21
CA ALA A 162 -2.92 -19.52 -10.23
C ALA A 162 -3.81 -20.16 -11.30
N ILE A 163 -5.04 -19.70 -11.46
CA ILE A 163 -5.96 -20.19 -12.50
C ILE A 163 -5.43 -19.87 -13.90
N ARG A 164 -4.94 -18.64 -14.14
CA ARG A 164 -4.36 -18.27 -15.44
C ARG A 164 -3.11 -19.09 -15.77
N ALA A 165 -2.24 -19.32 -14.78
CA ALA A 165 -1.08 -20.19 -14.95
C ALA A 165 -1.49 -21.63 -15.31
N TYR A 166 -2.53 -22.15 -14.65
CA TYR A 166 -3.07 -23.47 -14.96
C TYR A 166 -3.68 -23.54 -16.37
N MET A 167 -4.49 -22.55 -16.77
CA MET A 167 -5.06 -22.47 -18.12
C MET A 167 -3.97 -22.43 -19.20
N THR A 168 -2.89 -21.69 -18.95
CA THR A 168 -1.70 -21.66 -19.83
C THR A 168 -1.05 -23.04 -19.93
N SER A 169 -0.92 -23.75 -18.80
CA SER A 169 -0.26 -25.07 -18.75
C SER A 169 -1.01 -26.17 -19.52
N ILE A 170 -2.34 -26.07 -19.61
CA ILE A 170 -3.18 -27.04 -20.33
C ILE A 170 -3.44 -26.66 -21.79
N GLY A 171 -2.85 -25.55 -22.27
CA GLY A 171 -3.07 -25.06 -23.63
C GLY A 171 -4.50 -24.61 -23.89
N ALA A 172 -5.23 -24.17 -22.86
CA ALA A 172 -6.61 -23.71 -23.03
C ALA A 172 -6.62 -22.39 -23.84
N PRO A 173 -7.31 -22.34 -24.99
CA PRO A 173 -7.43 -21.12 -25.78
C PRO A 173 -8.15 -20.05 -24.94
N GLY A 174 -7.52 -18.89 -24.76
CA GLY A 174 -7.99 -17.81 -23.89
C GLY A 174 -7.02 -17.39 -22.79
N ALA A 175 -5.89 -18.09 -22.61
CA ALA A 175 -4.80 -17.64 -21.72
C ALA A 175 -3.93 -16.54 -22.34
N GLU A 176 -3.82 -16.51 -23.67
CA GLU A 176 -3.25 -15.38 -24.38
C GLU A 176 -4.28 -14.26 -24.38
N ALA A 177 -4.05 -13.29 -23.49
CA ALA A 177 -4.68 -11.98 -23.59
C ALA A 177 -4.60 -11.56 -25.05
N VAL A 178 -5.75 -11.16 -25.62
CA VAL A 178 -5.85 -10.51 -26.91
C VAL A 178 -4.74 -9.45 -26.97
N ALA A 179 -3.65 -9.79 -27.65
CA ALA A 179 -2.66 -8.81 -28.02
C ALA A 179 -3.40 -7.79 -28.91
N PRO A 180 -3.20 -6.49 -28.70
CA PRO A 180 -3.75 -5.50 -29.62
C PRO A 180 -3.31 -5.88 -31.04
N PRO A 181 -4.21 -5.81 -32.04
CA PRO A 181 -3.94 -6.30 -33.38
C PRO A 181 -2.73 -5.57 -33.98
N ASP A 182 -1.64 -6.32 -34.21
CA ASP A 182 -0.52 -5.91 -35.06
C ASP A 182 -1.01 -5.95 -36.52
N ASP A 183 -1.39 -4.77 -37.00
CA ASP A 183 -1.85 -4.52 -38.36
C ASP A 183 -0.62 -4.32 -39.27
N GLU A 184 0.12 -5.40 -39.55
CA GLU A 184 1.23 -5.38 -40.52
C GLU A 184 1.06 -6.46 -41.59
N ALA A 185 0.18 -6.18 -42.56
CA ALA A 185 0.22 -6.79 -43.89
C ALA A 185 -0.40 -5.87 -44.97
N SER A 186 0.44 -5.15 -45.70
CA SER A 186 0.15 -4.80 -47.12
C SER A 186 0.19 -6.08 -47.98
N PRO A 187 -0.46 -6.23 -49.17
CA PRO A 187 -0.65 -5.26 -50.28
C PRO A 187 -1.99 -5.48 -51.07
N PRO A 188 -2.22 -5.12 -52.37
CA PRO A 188 -1.59 -4.16 -53.29
C PRO A 188 -2.54 -3.07 -53.83
N MET A 189 -1.95 -2.12 -54.57
CA MET A 189 -2.56 -0.96 -55.22
C MET A 189 -3.81 -1.27 -56.08
N VAL A 190 -4.94 -0.60 -55.80
CA VAL A 190 -5.99 -0.30 -56.79
C VAL A 190 -6.51 1.12 -56.55
N VAL A 191 -6.45 1.91 -57.62
CA VAL A 191 -6.90 3.29 -57.70
C VAL A 191 -8.43 3.34 -57.81
N THR A 192 -9.11 4.01 -56.88
CA THR A 192 -10.45 4.59 -57.14
C THR A 192 -10.72 5.78 -56.20
N PRO A 193 -11.38 6.85 -56.68
CA PRO A 193 -11.52 8.10 -55.95
C PRO A 193 -12.84 8.18 -55.16
N SER A 194 -12.77 8.92 -54.05
CA SER A 194 -13.82 9.76 -53.47
C SER A 194 -15.14 9.07 -53.07
N SER A 195 -15.32 8.88 -51.76
CA SER A 195 -16.62 9.08 -51.09
C SER A 195 -16.43 9.51 -49.65
N GLU A 196 -17.37 10.34 -49.23
CA GLU A 196 -17.40 11.19 -48.06
C GLU A 196 -17.44 10.45 -46.71
N ASN A 197 -16.72 11.02 -45.75
CA ASN A 197 -17.21 11.35 -44.41
C ASN A 197 -17.70 10.17 -43.54
N THR A 198 -16.76 9.36 -43.06
CA THR A 198 -16.93 8.65 -41.79
C THR A 198 -16.06 9.36 -40.77
N ALA A 199 -16.71 10.10 -39.85
CA ALA A 199 -16.08 10.67 -38.67
C ALA A 199 -15.51 9.52 -37.84
N GLN A 200 -14.25 9.19 -38.10
CA GLN A 200 -13.47 8.26 -37.31
C GLN A 200 -13.30 8.93 -35.95
N ALA A 201 -14.07 8.45 -34.97
CA ALA A 201 -13.96 8.90 -33.60
C ALA A 201 -12.49 8.73 -33.18
N ASP A 202 -11.86 9.88 -32.97
CA ASP A 202 -10.50 10.06 -32.51
C ASP A 202 -10.32 9.22 -31.24
N GLN A 203 -9.83 8.00 -31.40
CA GLN A 203 -9.44 7.13 -30.30
C GLN A 203 -8.18 7.77 -29.75
N SER A 204 -8.36 8.67 -28.79
CA SER A 204 -7.29 9.20 -27.98
C SER A 204 -6.60 7.99 -27.34
N GLN A 205 -5.47 7.57 -27.92
CA GLN A 205 -4.63 6.55 -27.32
C GLN A 205 -4.29 7.06 -25.93
N GLU A 206 -4.84 6.39 -24.93
CA GLU A 206 -4.57 6.65 -23.52
C GLU A 206 -3.09 6.29 -23.32
N SER A 207 -2.23 7.29 -23.46
CA SER A 207 -0.78 7.09 -23.37
C SER A 207 -0.47 6.68 -21.94
N ILE A 208 -0.09 5.41 -21.76
CA ILE A 208 0.36 4.88 -20.48
C ILE A 208 1.54 5.76 -20.01
N PRO A 209 1.44 6.41 -18.83
CA PRO A 209 2.50 7.28 -18.35
C PRO A 209 3.84 6.53 -18.22
N GLU A 210 4.93 7.17 -18.65
CA GLU A 210 6.27 6.59 -18.56
C GLU A 210 6.71 6.45 -17.10
N PHE A 211 7.31 5.31 -16.73
CA PHE A 211 7.83 5.11 -15.37
C PHE A 211 8.83 6.21 -14.99
N GLY A 212 8.66 6.77 -13.78
CA GLY A 212 9.50 7.87 -13.32
C GLY A 212 9.18 9.22 -13.97
N SER A 213 8.06 9.35 -14.67
CA SER A 213 7.47 10.64 -15.03
C SER A 213 6.61 11.22 -13.88
N SER A 214 6.31 12.52 -13.96
CA SER A 214 5.41 13.20 -13.02
C SER A 214 3.99 12.64 -13.13
N GLU A 215 3.53 12.41 -14.36
CA GLU A 215 2.21 11.89 -14.71
C GLU A 215 2.02 10.48 -14.14
N TRP A 216 3.03 9.62 -14.29
CA TRP A 216 3.05 8.28 -13.69
C TRP A 216 2.95 8.34 -12.16
N ALA A 217 3.71 9.22 -11.51
CA ALA A 217 3.66 9.35 -10.06
C ALA A 217 2.29 9.87 -9.56
N ILE A 218 1.64 10.76 -10.31
CA ILE A 218 0.29 11.24 -10.00
C ILE A 218 -0.72 10.11 -10.17
N ASP A 219 -0.63 9.36 -11.26
CA ASP A 219 -1.52 8.22 -11.55
C ASP A 219 -1.43 7.14 -10.47
N VAL A 220 -0.22 6.66 -10.14
CA VAL A 220 0.03 5.75 -9.01
C VAL A 220 -0.48 6.34 -7.69
N GLY A 221 -0.40 7.66 -7.55
CA GLY A 221 -0.90 8.38 -6.39
C GLY A 221 -2.40 8.25 -6.14
N THR A 222 -3.20 8.03 -7.18
CA THR A 222 -4.66 7.95 -7.08
C THR A 222 -5.15 6.72 -6.32
N THR A 223 -4.32 5.68 -6.23
CA THR A 223 -4.64 4.42 -5.54
C THR A 223 -4.23 4.44 -4.05
N LEU A 224 -3.46 5.44 -3.62
CA LEU A 224 -2.99 5.57 -2.25
C LEU A 224 -4.12 6.02 -1.29
N PRO A 225 -4.24 5.44 -0.08
CA PRO A 225 -5.22 5.89 0.89
C PRO A 225 -4.96 7.34 1.32
N THR A 226 -6.00 8.17 1.34
CA THR A 226 -5.88 9.62 1.61
C THR A 226 -5.83 9.99 3.10
N TYR A 227 -6.17 9.06 4.00
CA TYR A 227 -6.24 9.31 5.45
C TYR A 227 -4.92 9.08 6.19
N ILE A 228 -3.89 8.57 5.52
CA ILE A 228 -2.58 8.27 6.11
C ILE A 228 -1.48 8.48 5.07
N THR A 229 -0.29 8.91 5.48
CA THR A 229 0.83 8.95 4.54
C THR A 229 1.17 7.51 4.16
N SER A 230 1.14 7.20 2.88
CA SER A 230 1.37 5.85 2.36
C SER A 230 2.09 5.90 1.03
N GLY A 231 2.69 4.79 0.60
CA GLY A 231 3.32 4.73 -0.70
C GLY A 231 3.40 3.35 -1.35
N HIS A 232 3.51 3.39 -2.68
CA HIS A 232 3.88 2.25 -3.52
C HIS A 232 5.38 2.29 -3.80
N VAL A 233 6.04 1.13 -3.74
CA VAL A 233 7.50 1.01 -3.82
C VAL A 233 7.84 0.25 -5.08
N PHE A 234 8.83 0.73 -5.83
CA PHE A 234 9.24 0.16 -7.11
C PHE A 234 10.75 -0.02 -7.14
N ASP A 235 11.20 -1.03 -7.87
CA ASP A 235 12.61 -1.18 -8.22
C ASP A 235 13.00 -0.30 -9.43
N ASP A 236 14.24 -0.45 -9.89
CA ASP A 236 14.80 0.33 -11.01
C ASP A 236 14.21 -0.07 -12.37
N ALA A 237 13.57 -1.24 -12.46
CA ALA A 237 12.87 -1.70 -13.66
C ALA A 237 11.39 -1.25 -13.67
N GLY A 238 10.94 -0.57 -12.63
CA GLY A 238 9.55 -0.13 -12.45
C GLY A 238 8.61 -1.23 -11.98
N ALA A 239 9.13 -2.38 -11.53
CA ALA A 239 8.31 -3.41 -10.92
C ALA A 239 7.93 -3.03 -9.48
N GLU A 240 6.64 -3.12 -9.15
CA GLU A 240 6.18 -2.85 -7.78
C GLU A 240 6.65 -3.95 -6.82
N LEU A 241 7.25 -3.54 -5.71
CA LEU A 241 7.70 -4.41 -4.63
C LEU A 241 6.59 -4.61 -3.59
N GLU A 242 6.17 -5.86 -3.41
CA GLU A 242 5.24 -6.29 -2.36
C GLU A 242 5.92 -6.24 -0.97
N LEU A 243 5.91 -5.06 -0.34
CA LEU A 243 6.38 -4.88 1.04
C LEU A 243 5.23 -4.91 2.05
N ASP A 244 5.57 -5.21 3.31
CA ASP A 244 4.65 -5.09 4.44
C ASP A 244 3.99 -3.70 4.45
N GLY A 245 2.67 -3.66 4.63
CA GLY A 245 1.91 -2.42 4.73
C GLY A 245 2.41 -1.50 5.84
N ALA A 246 2.92 -2.05 6.94
CA ALA A 246 3.50 -1.28 8.05
C ALA A 246 4.78 -0.53 7.65
N ILE A 247 5.52 -0.98 6.64
CA ILE A 247 6.68 -0.26 6.08
C ILE A 247 6.21 0.83 5.11
N ARG A 248 5.17 0.54 4.32
CA ARG A 248 4.62 1.41 3.27
C ARG A 248 3.71 2.54 3.78
N GLN A 249 3.31 2.54 5.04
CA GLN A 249 2.44 3.55 5.64
C GLN A 249 3.15 4.27 6.78
N SER A 250 2.90 5.54 7.03
CA SER A 250 3.42 6.24 8.21
C SER A 250 2.86 5.66 9.50
N GLY A 251 3.60 5.80 10.59
CA GLY A 251 3.19 5.32 11.91
C GLY A 251 4.13 4.23 12.45
N PRO A 252 3.87 3.75 13.67
CA PRO A 252 4.74 2.79 14.34
C PRO A 252 4.72 1.43 13.65
N CYS A 253 5.91 0.85 13.49
CA CYS A 253 6.11 -0.55 13.11
C CYS A 253 7.22 -1.18 13.97
N GLU A 254 7.49 -2.47 13.76
CA GLU A 254 8.50 -3.22 14.51
C GLU A 254 9.88 -2.53 14.52
N SER A 255 10.30 -1.98 13.38
CA SER A 255 11.60 -1.30 13.24
C SER A 255 11.64 0.14 13.73
N SER A 256 10.50 0.79 14.04
CA SER A 256 10.49 2.22 14.40
C SER A 256 11.35 2.55 15.63
N LEU A 257 11.39 1.65 16.62
CA LEU A 257 12.23 1.83 17.81
C LEU A 257 13.73 1.77 17.49
N GLN A 258 14.13 0.83 16.63
CA GLN A 258 15.51 0.66 16.19
C GLN A 258 15.97 1.85 15.35
N ILE A 259 15.10 2.34 14.48
CA ILE A 259 15.33 3.56 13.68
C ILE A 259 15.50 4.77 14.60
N ASP A 260 14.60 4.98 15.56
CA ASP A 260 14.70 6.09 16.52
C ASP A 260 16.02 6.04 17.31
N GLN A 261 16.40 4.87 17.82
CA GLN A 261 17.66 4.67 18.54
C GLN A 261 18.89 4.94 17.64
N HIS A 262 18.90 4.46 16.41
CA HIS A 262 19.97 4.69 15.43
C HIS A 262 20.13 6.18 15.12
N LEU A 263 19.02 6.89 14.91
CA LEU A 263 19.05 8.31 14.60
C LEU A 263 19.54 9.16 15.77
N ARG A 264 19.23 8.77 17.02
CA ARG A 264 19.73 9.44 18.23
C ARG A 264 21.21 9.21 18.49
N SER A 265 21.73 8.02 18.20
CA SER A 265 23.15 7.75 18.37
C SER A 265 24.00 8.49 17.33
N GLY A 266 23.39 8.89 16.21
CA GLY A 266 24.03 9.64 15.13
C GLY A 266 23.54 11.09 15.00
N VAL A 267 22.85 11.37 13.89
CA VAL A 267 22.59 12.74 13.39
C VAL A 267 21.67 13.58 14.28
N PHE A 268 20.90 12.96 15.18
CA PHE A 268 19.92 13.62 16.06
C PHE A 268 20.26 13.44 17.55
N SER A 269 21.53 13.37 17.90
CA SER A 269 22.02 13.25 19.29
C SER A 269 21.60 14.39 20.23
N HIS A 270 21.25 15.56 19.68
CA HIS A 270 20.74 16.71 20.44
C HIS A 270 19.22 16.68 20.68
N HIS A 271 18.49 15.68 20.18
CA HIS A 271 17.06 15.58 20.42
C HIS A 271 16.77 15.26 21.89
N ASP A 272 15.65 15.78 22.42
CA ASP A 272 15.20 15.47 23.78
C ASP A 272 15.14 13.95 23.99
N PRO A 273 15.86 13.39 24.98
CA PRO A 273 15.87 11.94 25.24
C PRO A 273 14.50 11.38 25.65
N ARG A 274 13.55 12.22 26.09
CA ARG A 274 12.22 11.78 26.54
C ARG A 274 11.18 11.70 25.41
N GLY A 275 11.36 12.46 24.33
CA GLY A 275 10.39 12.51 23.22
C GLY A 275 10.82 11.65 22.04
N LYS A 276 9.88 11.03 21.33
CA LYS A 276 10.14 10.22 20.11
C LYS A 276 10.44 11.08 18.89
N LEU A 277 11.35 10.64 18.01
CA LEU A 277 11.56 11.25 16.71
C LEU A 277 10.43 10.81 15.77
N ALA A 278 9.49 11.71 15.45
CA ALA A 278 8.38 11.40 14.52
C ALA A 278 8.87 10.83 13.18
N VAL A 279 10.03 11.32 12.70
CA VAL A 279 10.65 10.84 11.45
C VAL A 279 11.01 9.36 11.46
N SER A 280 11.15 8.71 12.63
CA SER A 280 11.37 7.25 12.75
C SER A 280 10.18 6.41 12.28
N GLU A 281 9.00 7.02 12.16
CA GLU A 281 7.76 6.38 11.72
C GLU A 281 7.36 6.75 10.28
N HIS A 282 8.11 7.64 9.64
CA HIS A 282 7.82 8.06 8.28
C HIS A 282 8.17 6.97 7.27
N VAL A 283 7.44 6.93 6.15
CA VAL A 283 7.58 5.90 5.09
C VAL A 283 9.01 5.88 4.55
N GLU A 284 9.58 7.03 4.26
CA GLU A 284 10.90 7.17 3.66
C GLU A 284 12.00 6.63 4.56
N THR A 285 11.90 6.89 5.87
CA THR A 285 12.87 6.43 6.86
C THR A 285 12.81 4.91 7.05
N LYS A 286 11.59 4.35 7.04
CA LYS A 286 11.39 2.91 7.13
C LYS A 286 11.88 2.17 5.90
N LEU A 287 11.66 2.74 4.71
CA LEU A 287 12.21 2.21 3.46
C LEU A 287 13.73 2.30 3.43
N ALA A 288 14.32 3.41 3.88
CA ALA A 288 15.77 3.52 4.01
C ALA A 288 16.34 2.45 4.96
N TRP A 289 15.66 2.19 6.09
CA TRP A 289 16.05 1.12 7.00
C TRP A 289 15.98 -0.25 6.34
N TYR A 290 14.86 -0.54 5.66
CA TYR A 290 14.67 -1.77 4.90
C TYR A 290 15.78 -1.98 3.86
N MET A 291 16.05 -0.97 3.03
CA MET A 291 17.13 -0.97 2.04
C MET A 291 18.50 -1.26 2.66
N SER A 292 18.81 -0.61 3.79
CA SER A 292 20.07 -0.84 4.50
C SER A 292 20.22 -2.27 5.00
N GLN A 293 19.15 -2.87 5.52
CA GLN A 293 19.18 -4.26 6.00
C GLN A 293 19.28 -5.29 4.87
N HIS A 294 18.78 -4.96 3.67
CA HIS A 294 18.72 -5.89 2.54
C HIS A 294 19.79 -5.63 1.47
N GLY A 295 20.68 -4.67 1.68
CA GLY A 295 21.74 -4.34 0.72
C GLY A 295 21.23 -3.74 -0.59
N ILE A 296 20.06 -3.07 -0.57
CA ILE A 296 19.45 -2.48 -1.76
C ILE A 296 20.01 -1.06 -1.95
N SER A 297 20.57 -0.79 -3.13
CA SER A 297 21.25 0.47 -3.45
C SER A 297 20.29 1.56 -3.90
N HIS A 298 19.23 1.23 -4.62
CA HIS A 298 18.27 2.21 -5.11
C HIS A 298 16.84 1.66 -5.07
N MET A 299 15.89 2.56 -4.81
CA MET A 299 14.45 2.31 -4.85
C MET A 299 13.72 3.57 -5.26
N HIS A 300 12.55 3.38 -5.86
CA HIS A 300 11.57 4.42 -6.08
C HIS A 300 10.39 4.22 -5.12
N VAL A 301 9.86 5.31 -4.58
CA VAL A 301 8.60 5.28 -3.83
C VAL A 301 7.73 6.45 -4.26
N VAL A 302 6.46 6.16 -4.56
CA VAL A 302 5.42 7.18 -4.75
C VAL A 302 4.65 7.30 -3.46
N ILE A 303 4.65 8.48 -2.83
CA ILE A 303 3.91 8.76 -1.60
C ILE A 303 2.89 9.88 -1.80
N ASN A 304 1.80 9.83 -1.06
CA ASN A 304 0.73 10.84 -1.09
C ASN A 304 1.05 12.11 -0.26
N ASN A 305 2.30 12.31 0.17
CA ASN A 305 2.75 13.48 0.91
C ASN A 305 4.13 13.93 0.42
N ALA A 306 4.61 15.11 0.82
CA ALA A 306 5.98 15.52 0.56
C ALA A 306 6.90 15.10 1.73
N PRO A 307 8.18 14.75 1.47
CA PRO A 307 9.14 14.52 2.54
C PRO A 307 9.19 15.70 3.52
N CYS A 308 9.17 15.41 4.82
CA CYS A 308 9.06 16.45 5.83
C CYS A 308 10.26 17.41 5.80
N ARG A 309 10.04 18.64 6.27
CA ARG A 309 11.05 19.72 6.34
C ARG A 309 11.42 19.99 7.81
N GLY A 310 12.47 20.77 8.06
CA GLY A 310 12.88 21.19 9.41
C GLY A 310 14.15 20.54 9.92
N LEU A 311 14.41 20.62 11.23
CA LEU A 311 15.67 20.15 11.84
C LEU A 311 15.78 18.61 11.87
N PHE A 312 14.67 17.93 12.16
CA PHE A 312 14.55 16.47 12.26
C PHE A 312 13.79 15.91 11.05
N ASN A 313 14.34 16.12 9.85
CA ASN A 313 13.65 15.85 8.59
C ASN A 313 14.03 14.47 7.96
N CYS A 314 13.16 13.96 7.07
CA CYS A 314 13.37 12.69 6.35
C CYS A 314 14.69 12.67 5.58
N ARG A 315 15.09 13.78 4.95
CA ARG A 315 16.35 13.85 4.18
C ARG A 315 17.57 13.54 5.05
N ARG A 316 17.66 14.12 6.25
CA ARG A 316 18.75 13.86 7.20
C ARG A 316 18.68 12.45 7.77
N ALA A 317 17.46 11.98 8.08
CA ALA A 317 17.26 10.64 8.62
C ALA A 317 17.67 9.56 7.61
N VAL A 318 17.18 9.65 6.36
CA VAL A 318 17.54 8.74 5.27
C VAL A 318 19.04 8.78 4.99
N ALA A 319 19.65 9.97 4.97
CA ALA A 319 21.09 10.11 4.79
C ALA A 319 21.93 9.46 5.92
N ALA A 320 21.37 9.33 7.12
CA ALA A 320 22.00 8.66 8.26
C ALA A 320 21.81 7.14 8.28
N ILE A 321 20.83 6.65 7.54
CA ILE A 321 20.50 5.23 7.49
C ILE A 321 21.13 4.56 6.28
N LEU A 322 21.04 5.18 5.10
CA LEU A 322 21.58 4.64 3.87
C LEU A 322 23.11 4.74 3.84
N LYS A 323 23.75 3.69 3.31
CA LYS A 323 25.18 3.69 2.99
C LYS A 323 25.49 4.70 1.88
N GLU A 324 26.73 5.14 1.81
CA GLU A 324 27.22 5.94 0.69
C GLU A 324 26.95 5.23 -0.65
N GLY A 325 26.50 5.99 -1.64
CA GLY A 325 26.16 5.49 -2.98
C GLY A 325 24.74 4.94 -3.09
N ALA A 326 24.07 4.64 -1.96
CA ALA A 326 22.66 4.28 -1.97
C ALA A 326 21.76 5.53 -2.01
N SER A 327 20.60 5.41 -2.64
CA SER A 327 19.63 6.50 -2.76
C SER A 327 18.19 6.01 -2.79
N LEU A 328 17.27 6.83 -2.31
CA LEU A 328 15.84 6.62 -2.36
C LEU A 328 15.22 7.77 -3.17
N THR A 329 14.62 7.45 -4.32
CA THR A 329 13.85 8.40 -5.11
C THR A 329 12.41 8.43 -4.59
N VAL A 330 11.99 9.57 -4.03
CA VAL A 330 10.65 9.79 -3.51
C VAL A 330 9.86 10.69 -4.45
N TRP A 331 8.73 10.23 -4.94
CA TRP A 331 7.77 11.01 -5.71
C TRP A 331 6.61 11.42 -4.82
N SER A 332 6.29 12.71 -4.82
CA SER A 332 5.07 13.20 -4.17
C SER A 332 3.92 13.16 -5.16
N ALA A 333 3.02 12.21 -4.99
CA ALA A 333 1.84 12.01 -5.84
C ALA A 333 0.94 13.25 -5.95
N GLN A 334 0.87 14.07 -4.90
CA GLN A 334 0.04 15.28 -4.92
C GLN A 334 0.57 16.36 -5.86
N ALA A 335 1.87 16.41 -6.07
CA ALA A 335 2.53 17.49 -6.81
C ALA A 335 3.31 17.01 -8.04
N GLY A 336 3.45 15.70 -8.23
CA GLY A 336 4.33 15.11 -9.24
C GLY A 336 5.82 15.43 -9.02
N VAL A 337 6.21 15.87 -7.82
CA VAL A 337 7.57 16.35 -7.56
C VAL A 337 8.47 15.19 -7.11
N ARG A 338 9.63 15.06 -7.77
CA ARG A 338 10.70 14.13 -7.42
C ARG A 338 11.64 14.70 -6.36
N TYR A 339 11.94 13.89 -5.35
CA TYR A 339 12.95 14.14 -4.33
C TYR A 339 13.95 13.00 -4.30
N GLU A 340 15.24 13.32 -4.42
CA GLU A 340 16.30 12.31 -4.28
C GLU A 340 16.91 12.41 -2.87
N LEU A 341 16.84 11.31 -2.12
CA LEU A 341 17.40 11.21 -0.77
C LEU A 341 18.61 10.26 -0.79
N LYS A 342 19.81 10.76 -0.49
CA LYS A 342 21.07 10.00 -0.63
C LYS A 342 21.66 9.65 0.72
N GLY A 343 22.28 8.47 0.82
CA GLY A 343 23.14 8.10 1.94
C GLY A 343 24.35 9.02 2.03
N ALA A 344 24.73 9.43 3.25
CA ALA A 344 25.90 10.27 3.45
C ALA A 344 27.18 9.43 3.62
N ARG A 345 28.32 10.04 3.29
CA ARG A 345 29.62 9.59 3.78
C ARG A 345 29.65 9.68 5.30
N ASN A 346 30.04 8.61 5.99
CA ASN A 346 30.17 8.56 7.45
C ASN A 346 31.05 9.70 8.04
N GLY A 347 31.92 10.32 7.23
CA GLY A 347 32.75 11.47 7.63
C GLY A 347 32.10 12.86 7.52
N ASP A 348 31.14 13.06 6.60
CA ASP A 348 30.58 14.39 6.30
C ASP A 348 29.48 14.83 7.28
N GLN A 349 28.96 13.91 8.09
CA GLN A 349 27.87 14.23 9.02
C GLN A 349 28.32 15.01 10.27
N ARG A 350 29.62 15.03 10.59
CA ARG A 350 30.12 15.69 11.82
C ARG A 350 30.39 17.19 11.68
N THR A 351 30.47 17.74 10.47
CA THR A 351 31.02 19.10 10.23
C THR A 351 29.97 20.17 9.91
N ARG A 352 28.67 19.84 9.87
CA ARG A 352 27.60 20.79 9.47
C ARG A 352 26.56 21.10 10.57
N SER A 353 26.83 20.73 11.81
CA SER A 353 25.94 20.97 12.96
C SER A 353 26.13 22.38 13.55
#